data_AF-A0AA89Q773-F1
#
_entry.id   AF-A0AA89Q773-F1
#
_cell.length_a   1.000
_cell.length_b   1.000
_cell.length_c   1.000
_cell.angle_alpha   90.00
_cell.angle_beta   90.00
_cell.angle_gamma   90.00
#
_symmetry.space_group_name_H-M   'P 1'
#
loop_
_entity.id
_entity.type
_entity.pdbx_description
1 polymer ?
#
loop_
_entity_poly.entity_id
_entity_poly.type
_entity_poly.pdbx_seq_one_letter_code
_entity_poly.pdbx_strand_id
1 'polypeptide(L)' 'MKRLALQVSYDDGRTWKAVHGTRHDTTGSVLLHHPRRAGYVSLRISAADKAGNTVTQTVIRAYRFATAPAAVSNRW' A
#
# COMPACT_ATOMS: atom_id res chain seq x y z
N MET A 1 -12.18 4.54 16.20
CA MET A 1 -10.88 3.93 15.87
C MET A 1 -9.82 4.47 16.84
N LYS A 2 -8.97 3.61 17.41
CA LYS A 2 -7.80 3.99 18.23
C LYS A 2 -6.49 3.86 17.46
N ARG A 3 -6.38 2.89 16.56
CA ARG A 3 -5.18 2.65 15.75
C ARG A 3 -5.56 2.17 14.35
N LEU A 4 -4.84 2.65 13.34
CA LEU A 4 -4.89 2.16 11.97
C LEU A 4 -3.46 2.12 11.44
N ALA A 5 -3.04 0.97 10.92
CA ALA A 5 -1.74 0.78 10.29
C ALA A 5 -1.93 0.14 8.92
N LEU A 6 -1.28 0.71 7.90
CA LEU A 6 -1.18 0.13 6.56
C LEU A 6 0.26 -0.30 6.29
N GLN A 7 0.41 -1.48 5.71
CA GLN A 7 1.68 -2.00 5.24
C GLN A 7 1.57 -2.47 3.79
N VAL A 8 2.66 -2.30 3.05
CA VAL A 8 2.81 -2.72 1.66
C VAL A 8 3.89 -3.79 1.52
N SER A 9 3.67 -4.72 0.62
CA SER A 9 4.67 -5.70 0.20
C SER A 9 4.77 -5.74 -1.33
N TYR A 10 5.99 -5.92 -1.83
CA TYR A 10 6.33 -6.07 -3.25
C TYR A 10 6.93 -7.46 -3.55
N ASP A 11 6.82 -8.40 -2.62
CA ASP A 11 7.41 -9.75 -2.68
C ASP A 11 6.42 -10.83 -2.22
N ASP A 12 5.14 -10.65 -2.57
CA ASP A 12 4.02 -11.55 -2.25
C ASP A 12 3.81 -11.77 -0.74
N GLY A 13 4.11 -10.76 0.07
CA GLY A 13 3.82 -10.76 1.51
C GLY A 13 4.93 -11.37 2.38
N ARG A 14 6.13 -11.60 1.82
CA ARG A 14 7.29 -12.08 2.60
C ARG A 14 7.85 -10.97 3.49
N THR A 15 7.96 -9.76 2.96
CA THR A 15 8.36 -8.57 3.72
C THR A 15 7.31 -7.47 3.64
N TRP A 16 7.16 -6.73 4.74
CA TRP A 16 6.15 -5.70 4.89
C TRP A 16 6.79 -4.37 5.29
N LYS A 17 6.42 -3.29 4.61
CA LYS A 17 6.88 -1.94 4.89
C LYS A 17 5.71 -1.08 5.34
N ALA A 18 5.88 -0.32 6.42
CA ALA A 18 4.86 0.63 6.87
C ALA A 18 4.65 1.72 5.83
N VAL A 19 3.40 2.09 5.62
CA VAL A 19 3.00 3.18 4.72
C VAL A 19 2.23 4.21 5.53
N HIS A 20 2.70 5.44 5.48
CA HIS A 20 2.00 6.58 6.06
C HIS A 20 1.08 7.20 5.01
N GLY A 21 -0.15 7.48 5.41
CA GLY A 21 -1.18 8.05 4.56
C GLY A 21 -1.89 9.21 5.23
N THR A 22 -2.68 9.91 4.45
CA THR A 22 -3.67 10.85 4.97
C THR A 22 -4.98 10.11 5.18
N ARG A 23 -5.74 10.55 6.18
CA ARG A 23 -7.08 10.03 6.47
C ARG A 23 -8.03 11.21 6.56
N HIS A 24 -9.13 11.10 5.83
CA HIS A 24 -10.28 11.99 5.91
C HIS A 24 -11.51 11.13 6.20
N ASP A 25 -12.04 11.25 7.42
CA ASP A 25 -13.18 10.48 7.93
C ASP A 25 -13.01 8.94 7.77
N THR A 26 -13.77 8.37 6.83
CA THR A 26 -13.79 6.94 6.48
C THR A 26 -12.87 6.60 5.31
N THR A 27 -12.31 7.60 4.63
CA THR A 27 -11.43 7.44 3.46
C THR A 27 -9.97 7.65 3.86
N GLY A 28 -9.08 6.84 3.31
CA GLY A 28 -7.63 6.96 3.47
C GLY A 28 -6.93 6.96 2.12
N SER A 29 -5.90 7.78 1.99
CA SER A 29 -5.08 7.89 0.79
C SER A 29 -3.62 7.67 1.12
N VAL A 30 -2.91 6.94 0.25
CA VAL A 30 -1.48 6.67 0.38
C VAL A 30 -0.76 6.80 -0.95
N LEU A 31 0.49 7.25 -0.91
CA LEU A 31 1.39 7.22 -2.05
C LEU A 31 2.34 6.03 -1.93
N LEU A 32 2.37 5.17 -2.95
CA LEU A 32 3.21 3.99 -2.99
C LEU A 32 4.27 4.12 -4.09
N HIS A 33 5.54 4.06 -3.72
CA HIS A 33 6.65 4.05 -4.68
C HIS A 33 6.98 2.63 -5.10
N HIS A 34 6.77 2.34 -6.38
CA HIS A 34 6.97 1.01 -6.93
C HIS A 34 8.43 0.78 -7.32
N PRO A 35 8.97 -0.45 -7.14
CA PRO A 35 10.23 -0.83 -7.76
C PRO A 35 10.22 -0.63 -9.28
N ARG A 36 11.38 -0.38 -9.89
CA ARG A 36 11.55 -0.26 -11.36
C ARG A 36 11.50 -1.61 -12.09
N ARG A 37 10.50 -2.42 -11.79
CA ARG A 37 10.21 -3.72 -12.43
C ARG A 37 8.71 -3.95 -12.38
N ALA A 38 8.16 -4.70 -13.33
CA ALA A 38 6.78 -5.16 -13.20
C ALA A 38 6.61 -6.07 -11.97
N GLY A 39 5.43 -6.06 -11.37
CA GLY A 39 5.15 -6.87 -10.20
C GLY A 39 3.76 -6.65 -9.63
N TYR A 40 3.58 -7.08 -8.39
CA TYR A 40 2.32 -6.95 -7.65
C TYR A 40 2.54 -6.22 -6.34
N VAL A 41 1.51 -5.48 -5.95
CA VAL A 41 1.39 -4.93 -4.61
C VAL A 41 0.50 -5.84 -3.79
N SER A 42 0.95 -6.19 -2.59
CA SER A 42 0.13 -6.80 -1.54
C SER A 42 -0.05 -5.82 -0.39
N LEU A 43 -1.24 -5.82 0.24
CA LEU A 43 -1.59 -4.87 1.29
C LEU A 43 -1.96 -5.62 2.58
N ARG A 44 -1.54 -5.07 3.71
CA ARG A 44 -1.95 -5.52 5.04
C ARG A 44 -2.41 -4.32 5.84
N ILE A 45 -3.63 -4.41 6.38
CA ILE A 45 -4.23 -3.39 7.23
C ILE A 45 -4.46 -4.00 8.60
N SER A 46 -4.08 -3.29 9.65
CA SER A 46 -4.43 -3.61 11.03
C SER A 46 -5.14 -2.43 11.67
N ALA A 47 -6.29 -2.69 12.29
CA ALA A 47 -7.12 -1.67 12.93
C ALA A 47 -7.51 -2.12 14.35
N ALA A 48 -7.63 -1.15 15.24
CA ALA A 48 -8.17 -1.32 16.58
C ALA A 48 -9.15 -0.19 16.89
N ASP A 49 -10.30 -0.50 17.47
CA ASP A 49 -11.26 0.50 17.93
C ASP A 49 -11.05 0.89 19.41
N LYS A 50 -11.94 1.74 19.95
CA LYS A 50 -11.85 2.20 21.34
C LYS A 50 -12.38 1.16 22.34
N ALA A 51 -13.20 0.22 21.88
CA ALA A 51 -13.75 -0.86 22.69
C ALA A 51 -12.80 -2.07 22.79
N GLY A 52 -11.71 -2.07 22.02
CA GLY A 52 -10.70 -3.13 22.03
C GLY A 52 -10.85 -4.14 20.89
N ASN A 53 -11.83 -3.97 20.00
CA ASN A 53 -11.96 -4.83 18.83
C ASN A 53 -10.77 -4.60 17.90
N THR A 54 -10.23 -5.70 17.36
CA THR A 54 -9.10 -5.65 16.42
C THR A 54 -9.43 -6.43 15.15
N VAL A 55 -8.92 -5.94 14.03
CA VAL A 55 -8.97 -6.63 12.75
C VAL A 55 -7.63 -6.51 12.07
N THR A 56 -7.18 -7.60 11.45
CA THR A 56 -6.09 -7.56 10.48
C THR A 56 -6.55 -8.22 9.19
N GLN A 57 -6.45 -7.49 8.09
CA GLN A 57 -6.77 -7.98 6.76
C GLN A 57 -5.52 -7.97 5.91
N THR A 58 -5.33 -9.04 5.13
CA THR A 58 -4.24 -9.14 4.15
C THR A 58 -4.83 -9.47 2.80
N VAL A 59 -4.44 -8.72 1.78
CA VAL A 59 -4.78 -8.99 0.37
C VAL A 59 -3.47 -9.19 -0.38
N ILE A 60 -3.20 -10.43 -0.78
CA ILE A 60 -2.03 -10.78 -1.59
C ILE A 60 -2.34 -10.47 -3.05
N ARG A 61 -1.38 -9.82 -3.73
CA ARG A 61 -1.51 -9.36 -5.12
C ARG A 61 -2.77 -8.53 -5.36
N ALA A 62 -3.02 -7.56 -4.47
CA ALA A 62 -4.15 -6.62 -4.54
C ALA A 62 -4.25 -5.91 -5.90
N TYR A 63 -3.11 -5.55 -6.50
CA TYR A 63 -3.06 -5.08 -7.88
C TYR A 63 -1.68 -5.31 -8.53
N ARG A 64 -1.62 -5.22 -9.86
CA ARG A 64 -0.40 -5.31 -10.66
C ARG A 64 0.11 -3.91 -11.05
N PHE A 65 1.42 -3.74 -11.09
CA PHE A 65 2.07 -2.56 -11.69
C PHE A 65 3.09 -2.97 -12.75
N ALA A 66 3.34 -2.07 -13.70
CA ALA A 66 4.31 -2.23 -14.76
C ALA A 66 5.49 -1.29 -14.56
N THR A 67 6.62 -1.60 -15.19
CA THR A 67 7.72 -0.65 -15.33
C THR A 67 7.22 0.57 -16.11
N ALA A 68 7.45 1.78 -15.59
CA ALA A 68 7.17 2.99 -16.36
C ALA A 68 7.98 2.96 -17.68
N PRO A 69 7.37 3.31 -18.83
CA PRO A 69 8.13 3.44 -20.08
C PRO A 69 9.25 4.47 -19.88
N ALA A 70 10.39 4.25 -20.55
CA ALA A 70 11.45 5.25 -20.59
C ALA A 70 10.83 6.58 -21.03
N ALA A 71 11.02 7.64 -20.23
CA ALA A 71 10.54 8.96 -20.59
C ALA A 71 11.20 9.35 -21.91
N VAL A 72 10.41 9.37 -23.00
CA VAL A 72 10.86 9.96 -24.26
C VAL A 72 10.89 11.46 -24.03
N SER A 73 12.08 12.03 -23.89
CA SER A 73 12.23 13.48 -23.81
C SER A 73 11.99 14.08 -25.20
N ASN A 74 10.82 14.67 -25.44
CA ASN A 74 10.65 15.58 -26.57
C ASN A 74 11.16 16.96 -26.17
N ARG A 75 12.31 17.36 -26.72
CA ARG A 75 12.76 18.75 -26.74
C ARG A 75 12.38 19.35 -28.10
N TRP A 76 11.63 20.44 -28.07
CA TRP A 76 11.45 21.39 -29.16
C TRP A 76 11.88 22.76 -28.65
#